data_AF-A0A923TE89-F1
#
_entry.id   AF-A0A923TE89-F1
#
_cell.length_a   1.000
_cell.length_b   1.000
_cell.length_c   1.000
_cell.angle_alpha   90.00
_cell.angle_beta   90.00
_cell.angle_gamma   90.00
#
_symmetry.space_group_name_H-M   'P 1'
#
loop_
_entity.id
_entity.type
_entity.pdbx_description
1 polymer ?
#
loop_
_entity_poly.entity_id
_entity_poly.type
_entity_poly.pdbx_seq_one_letter_code
_entity_poly.pdbx_strand_id
1 'polypeptide(L)'
;MYPSITVFVDTCIFQQGFPYKPGKKAVEINWGGRNFSVETDVYVDKEFPTEKLSQEIKLLSKIAEVTQTGRIELITSELVARELEGAPGNSKPSHPGHIFEHCGVREVRSGLIFQIGYGYGFGRIRDQLARSFENYPDRILQEVRKKLGGNRLIDSVHLITAERNAAKYFLTTDQKLIDAFRREPDMLKIWPVLPSELLRNLHNSC
;
A
#
# COMPACT_ATOMS: atom_id res chain seq x y z
N MET A 1 -11.69 -24.90 -14.98
CA MET A 1 -10.78 -23.93 -14.33
C MET A 1 -11.67 -22.89 -13.67
N TYR A 2 -11.61 -22.70 -12.36
CA TYR A 2 -12.36 -21.63 -11.71
C TYR A 2 -11.77 -20.28 -12.14
N PRO A 3 -12.58 -19.23 -12.33
CA PRO A 3 -12.05 -17.90 -12.62
C PRO A 3 -11.17 -17.45 -11.46
N SER A 4 -9.96 -16.98 -11.78
CA SER A 4 -9.07 -16.42 -10.78
C SER A 4 -9.66 -15.12 -10.23
N ILE A 5 -9.54 -14.91 -8.92
CA ILE A 5 -10.00 -13.69 -8.28
C ILE A 5 -8.84 -12.69 -8.27
N THR A 6 -9.05 -11.53 -8.89
CA THR A 6 -8.07 -10.44 -8.86
C THR A 6 -8.10 -9.72 -7.50
N VAL A 7 -6.94 -9.59 -6.87
CA VAL A 7 -6.74 -8.95 -5.57
C VAL A 7 -5.68 -7.87 -5.70
N PHE A 8 -6.05 -6.63 -5.35
CA PHE A 8 -5.10 -5.53 -5.28
C PHE A 8 -4.37 -5.54 -3.94
N VAL A 9 -3.04 -5.43 -3.97
CA VAL A 9 -2.20 -5.44 -2.77
C VAL A 9 -1.72 -4.02 -2.45
N ASP A 10 -2.11 -3.55 -1.27
CA ASP A 10 -1.79 -2.21 -0.77
C ASP A 10 -0.33 -2.09 -0.29
N THR A 11 0.19 -0.85 -0.25
CA THR A 11 1.56 -0.55 0.20
C THR A 11 1.81 -1.06 1.61
N CYS A 12 0.83 -0.95 2.51
CA CYS A 12 0.99 -1.41 3.89
C CYS A 12 1.21 -2.92 4.02
N ILE A 13 0.77 -3.73 3.06
CA ILE A 13 1.01 -5.17 3.03
C ILE A 13 2.46 -5.45 2.68
N PHE A 14 2.97 -4.86 1.61
CA PHE A 14 4.37 -5.01 1.23
C PHE A 14 5.30 -4.49 2.32
N GLN A 15 4.89 -3.41 2.98
CA GLN A 15 5.65 -2.88 4.09
C GLN A 15 5.87 -3.94 5.18
N GLN A 16 4.92 -4.86 5.44
CA GLN A 16 5.12 -5.91 6.46
C GLN A 16 6.31 -6.83 6.18
N GLY A 17 6.77 -6.92 4.94
CA GLY A 17 7.99 -7.66 4.58
C GLY A 17 9.29 -6.98 4.98
N PHE A 18 9.27 -5.70 5.38
CA PHE A 18 10.47 -4.96 5.78
C PHE A 18 10.57 -4.84 7.31
N PRO A 19 11.75 -5.09 7.91
CA PRO A 19 11.97 -4.90 9.34
C PRO A 19 12.06 -3.42 9.74
N TYR A 20 12.16 -2.52 8.75
CA TYR A 20 12.30 -1.08 8.96
C TYR A 20 11.06 -0.30 8.52
N LYS A 21 10.82 0.84 9.18
CA LYS A 21 9.82 1.85 8.79
C LYS A 21 10.50 3.20 8.52
N PRO A 22 9.90 4.06 7.70
CA PRO A 22 10.32 5.45 7.62
C PRO A 22 10.20 6.12 8.99
N GLY A 23 11.19 6.92 9.33
CA GLY A 23 11.23 7.70 10.56
C GLY A 23 12.08 8.95 10.36
N LYS A 24 12.17 9.74 11.43
CA LYS A 24 13.06 10.90 11.48
C LYS A 24 14.13 10.69 12.53
N LYS A 25 15.34 11.15 12.24
CA LYS A 25 16.44 11.20 13.20
C LYS A 25 17.06 12.59 13.17
N ALA A 26 17.26 13.16 14.34
CA ALA A 26 18.05 14.36 14.49
C ALA A 26 19.53 14.02 14.22
N VAL A 27 20.13 14.75 13.30
CA VAL A 27 21.55 14.65 12.96
C VAL A 27 22.18 16.02 13.16
N GLU A 28 23.32 16.05 13.83
CA GLU A 28 24.10 17.27 13.95
C GLU A 28 24.95 17.44 12.69
N ILE A 29 24.80 18.59 12.03
CA ILE A 29 25.63 18.99 10.90
C ILE A 29 26.44 20.23 11.29
N ASN A 30 27.73 20.26 10.94
CA ASN A 30 28.51 21.48 11.01
C ASN A 30 28.39 22.21 9.68
N TRP A 31 27.82 23.42 9.71
CA TRP A 31 27.70 24.28 8.54
C TRP A 31 28.23 25.67 8.89
N GLY A 32 29.21 26.17 8.13
CA GLY A 32 29.78 27.50 8.37
C GLY A 32 30.38 27.68 9.77
N GLY A 33 30.94 26.60 10.35
CA GLY A 33 31.55 26.61 11.69
C GLY A 33 30.56 26.57 12.85
N ARG A 34 29.25 26.43 12.59
CA ARG A 34 28.22 26.26 13.62
C ARG A 34 27.58 24.88 13.52
N ASN A 35 27.26 24.27 14.66
CA ASN A 35 26.53 23.02 14.71
C ASN A 35 25.02 23.30 14.65
N PHE A 36 24.33 22.63 13.74
CA PHE A 36 22.89 22.65 13.61
C PHE A 36 22.35 21.24 13.83
N SER A 37 21.29 21.11 14.61
CA SER A 37 20.51 19.87 14.66
C SER A 37 19.46 19.94 13.56
N VAL A 38 19.54 19.03 12.60
CA VAL A 38 18.57 18.91 11.50
C VAL A 38 17.88 17.56 11.58
N GLU A 39 16.56 17.54 11.40
CA GLU A 39 15.86 16.28 11.22
C GLU A 39 16.07 15.77 9.79
N THR A 40 16.56 14.55 9.66
CA THR A 40 16.65 13.84 8.39
C THR A 40 15.73 12.64 8.37
N ASP A 41 15.21 12.34 7.17
CA ASP A 41 14.47 11.12 6.90
C ASP A 41 15.44 9.94 6.96
N VAL A 42 15.11 8.92 7.76
CA VAL A 42 15.89 7.67 7.90
C VAL A 42 14.97 6.46 7.97
N TYR A 43 15.54 5.27 7.84
CA TYR A 43 14.86 4.04 8.24
C TYR A 43 15.19 3.70 9.69
N VAL A 44 14.15 3.43 10.47
CA VAL A 44 14.25 2.97 11.85
C VAL A 44 13.64 1.59 11.98
N ASP A 45 14.08 0.82 12.96
CA ASP A 45 13.47 -0.48 13.26
C ASP A 45 11.98 -0.31 13.52
N LYS A 46 11.19 -1.23 12.97
CA LYS A 46 9.78 -1.32 13.34
C LYS A 46 9.67 -1.81 14.76
N GLU A 47 8.79 -1.15 15.50
CA GLU A 47 8.27 -1.73 16.74
C GLU A 47 7.60 -3.07 16.44
N PHE A 48 7.64 -3.96 17.43
CA PHE A 48 6.92 -5.22 17.33
C PHE A 48 5.44 -4.94 17.06
N PRO A 49 4.84 -5.57 16.04
CA PRO A 49 3.44 -5.39 15.75
C PRO A 49 2.59 -5.84 16.94
N THR A 50 1.39 -5.27 17.08
CA THR A 50 0.41 -5.74 18.04
C THR A 50 0.08 -7.21 17.79
N GLU A 51 -0.44 -7.93 18.79
CA GLU A 51 -0.80 -9.34 18.64
C GLU A 51 -1.79 -9.55 17.48
N LYS A 52 -2.82 -8.70 17.39
CA LYS A 52 -3.80 -8.73 16.30
C LYS A 52 -3.14 -8.55 14.93
N LEU A 53 -2.26 -7.55 14.77
CA LEU A 53 -1.56 -7.33 13.50
C LEU A 53 -0.61 -8.48 13.18
N SER A 54 0.06 -9.04 14.18
CA SER A 54 0.93 -10.22 14.02
C SER A 54 0.18 -11.44 13.50
N GLN A 55 -1.06 -11.65 13.96
CA GLN A 55 -1.92 -12.72 13.45
C GLN A 55 -2.27 -12.51 11.98
N GLU A 56 -2.60 -11.28 11.57
CA GLU A 56 -2.88 -10.97 10.16
C GLU A 56 -1.64 -11.14 9.26
N ILE A 57 -0.46 -10.68 9.70
CA ILE A 57 0.80 -10.81 8.95
C ILE A 57 1.13 -12.30 8.69
N LYS A 58 0.92 -13.17 9.69
CA LYS A 58 1.16 -14.62 9.55
C LYS A 58 0.31 -15.28 8.47
N LEU A 59 -0.82 -14.67 8.08
CA LEU A 59 -1.71 -15.22 7.05
C LEU A 59 -1.28 -14.84 5.63
N LEU A 60 -0.35 -13.89 5.48
CA LEU A 60 0.13 -13.48 4.15
C LEU A 60 0.86 -14.62 3.43
N SER A 61 1.58 -15.48 4.14
CA SER A 61 2.23 -16.67 3.55
C SER A 61 1.20 -17.64 2.97
N LYS A 62 0.06 -17.85 3.66
CA LYS A 62 -1.04 -18.68 3.15
C LYS A 62 -1.69 -18.06 1.90
N ILE A 63 -1.81 -16.73 1.84
CA ILE A 63 -2.29 -16.04 0.64
C ILE A 63 -1.31 -16.24 -0.51
N ALA A 64 -0.01 -16.19 -0.25
CA ALA A 64 1.03 -16.46 -1.24
C ALA A 64 0.92 -17.91 -1.79
N GLU A 65 0.76 -18.90 -0.92
CA GLU A 65 0.52 -20.31 -1.30
C GLU A 65 -0.73 -20.45 -2.18
N VAL A 66 -1.85 -19.84 -1.80
CA VAL A 66 -3.10 -19.90 -2.59
C VAL A 66 -2.92 -19.20 -3.96
N THR A 67 -2.14 -18.12 -4.01
CA THR A 67 -1.81 -17.43 -5.28
C THR A 67 -1.06 -18.36 -6.23
N GLN A 68 -0.10 -19.15 -5.73
CA GLN A 68 0.65 -20.11 -6.54
C GLN A 68 -0.23 -21.22 -7.16
N THR A 69 -1.42 -21.47 -6.58
CA THR A 69 -2.41 -22.40 -7.17
C THR A 69 -3.21 -21.80 -8.33
N GLY A 70 -3.02 -20.52 -8.66
CA GLY A 70 -3.74 -19.79 -9.72
C GLY A 70 -5.14 -19.31 -9.34
N ARG A 71 -5.58 -19.54 -8.09
CA ARG A 71 -6.91 -19.11 -7.58
C ARG A 71 -7.01 -17.60 -7.35
N ILE A 72 -5.88 -16.96 -7.11
CA ILE A 72 -5.77 -15.52 -6.89
C ILE A 72 -4.81 -14.96 -7.93
N GLU A 73 -5.17 -13.83 -8.53
CA GLU A 73 -4.25 -12.99 -9.28
C GLU A 73 -3.93 -11.76 -8.43
N LEU A 74 -2.67 -11.61 -8.03
CA LEU A 74 -2.22 -10.44 -7.29
C LEU A 74 -1.85 -9.31 -8.25
N ILE A 75 -2.42 -8.13 -8.03
CA ILE A 75 -2.05 -6.90 -8.72
C ILE A 75 -1.61 -5.82 -7.75
N THR A 76 -0.79 -4.89 -8.22
CA THR A 76 -0.46 -3.66 -7.48
C THR A 76 -0.27 -2.50 -8.46
N SER A 77 -0.23 -1.26 -7.98
CA SER A 77 -0.05 -0.10 -8.85
C SER A 77 1.40 0.36 -8.95
N GLU A 78 1.69 1.08 -10.02
CA GLU A 78 2.92 1.84 -10.18
C GLU A 78 3.14 2.84 -9.02
N LEU A 79 2.05 3.31 -8.38
CA LEU A 79 2.12 4.23 -7.25
C LEU A 79 2.62 3.53 -5.98
N VAL A 80 2.13 2.32 -5.70
CA VAL A 80 2.62 1.50 -4.59
C VAL A 80 4.11 1.21 -4.76
N ALA A 81 4.51 0.85 -5.97
CA ALA A 81 5.92 0.66 -6.33
C ALA A 81 6.77 1.92 -6.06
N ARG A 82 6.26 3.11 -6.39
CA ARG A 82 6.93 4.40 -6.11
C ARG A 82 6.98 4.71 -4.63
N GLU A 83 5.92 4.44 -3.88
CA GLU A 83 5.92 4.61 -2.43
C GLU A 83 6.94 3.72 -1.74
N LEU A 84 7.26 2.56 -2.31
CA LEU A 84 8.28 1.64 -1.80
C LEU A 84 9.70 1.96 -2.29
N GLU A 85 9.86 2.95 -3.17
CA GLU A 85 11.16 3.35 -3.71
C GLU A 85 12.06 3.90 -2.58
N GLY A 86 13.27 3.36 -2.46
CA GLY A 86 14.21 3.70 -1.39
C GLY A 86 14.08 2.87 -0.11
N ALA A 87 13.11 1.95 -0.02
CA ALA A 87 13.02 1.01 1.11
C ALA A 87 14.28 0.11 1.18
N PRO A 88 14.89 -0.12 2.37
CA PRO A 88 16.04 -0.97 2.51
C PRO A 88 15.71 -2.39 2.07
N GLY A 89 16.54 -2.97 1.21
CA GLY A 89 16.29 -4.30 0.63
C GLY A 89 15.40 -4.30 -0.62
N ASN A 90 14.88 -3.13 -1.04
CA ASN A 90 14.08 -3.02 -2.26
C ASN A 90 14.95 -2.53 -3.42
N SER A 91 15.65 -3.46 -4.09
CA SER A 91 16.53 -3.11 -5.22
C SER A 91 15.76 -2.91 -6.53
N LYS A 92 14.49 -3.35 -6.63
CA LYS A 92 13.59 -3.14 -7.76
C LYS A 92 12.12 -3.08 -7.30
N PRO A 93 11.29 -2.20 -7.90
CA PRO A 93 9.86 -2.12 -7.59
C PRO A 93 9.08 -3.41 -7.89
N SER A 94 9.66 -4.32 -8.68
CA SER A 94 9.14 -5.67 -8.93
C SER A 94 9.44 -6.67 -7.80
N HIS A 95 9.93 -6.24 -6.64
CA HIS A 95 10.15 -7.09 -5.46
C HIS A 95 9.18 -6.68 -4.35
N PRO A 96 7.92 -7.15 -4.42
CA PRO A 96 6.84 -6.87 -3.47
C PRO A 96 7.10 -7.44 -2.07
N GLY A 97 8.17 -7.01 -1.39
CA GLY A 97 8.65 -7.63 -0.16
C GLY A 97 8.97 -9.13 -0.32
N HIS A 98 9.61 -9.74 0.67
CA HIS A 98 9.92 -11.18 0.64
C HIS A 98 8.66 -12.08 0.62
N ILE A 99 7.48 -11.54 0.93
CA ILE A 99 6.27 -12.33 1.15
C ILE A 99 5.67 -12.84 -0.17
N PHE A 100 5.71 -12.06 -1.24
CA PHE A 100 5.10 -12.40 -2.54
C PHE A 100 6.11 -12.54 -3.68
N GLU A 101 7.40 -12.73 -3.35
CA GLU A 101 8.51 -12.78 -4.31
C GLU A 101 8.29 -13.79 -5.44
N HIS A 102 7.61 -14.91 -5.16
CA HIS A 102 7.34 -15.97 -6.13
C HIS A 102 5.88 -16.04 -6.60
N CYS A 103 5.08 -15.00 -6.33
CA CYS A 103 3.65 -15.00 -6.64
C CYS A 103 3.32 -14.28 -7.95
N GLY A 104 4.31 -13.67 -8.62
CA GLY A 104 4.09 -13.00 -9.91
C GLY A 104 3.14 -11.81 -9.80
N VAL A 105 3.30 -10.96 -8.79
CA VAL A 105 2.46 -9.76 -8.61
C VAL A 105 2.56 -8.87 -9.85
N ARG A 106 1.43 -8.65 -10.51
CA ARG A 106 1.36 -7.87 -11.75
C ARG A 106 1.16 -6.39 -11.46
N GLU A 107 2.06 -5.55 -11.96
CA GLU A 107 1.88 -4.11 -11.92
C GLU A 107 0.78 -3.67 -12.90
N VAL A 108 -0.11 -2.79 -12.45
CA VAL A 108 -1.18 -2.18 -13.24
C VAL A 108 -1.04 -0.67 -13.22
N ARG A 109 -1.61 0.00 -14.24
CA ARG A 109 -1.65 1.47 -14.29
C ARG A 109 -2.84 2.01 -13.52
N SER A 110 -2.63 3.10 -12.78
CA SER A 110 -3.67 3.90 -12.14
C SER A 110 -4.59 4.63 -13.14
N GLY A 111 -4.05 4.92 -14.33
CA GLY A 111 -4.71 5.79 -15.31
C GLY A 111 -4.80 7.24 -14.86
N LEU A 112 -4.12 7.60 -13.76
CA LEU A 112 -4.01 8.95 -13.27
C LEU A 112 -2.67 9.54 -13.70
N ILE A 113 -2.66 10.81 -14.07
CA ILE A 113 -1.45 11.52 -14.47
C ILE A 113 -0.88 12.21 -13.25
N PHE A 114 0.37 11.93 -12.92
CA PHE A 114 1.05 12.55 -11.79
C PHE A 114 2.51 12.84 -12.16
N GLN A 115 3.09 13.84 -11.50
CA GLN A 115 4.49 14.18 -11.65
C GLN A 115 5.18 13.99 -10.30
N ILE A 116 6.23 13.17 -10.28
CA ILE A 116 7.10 13.01 -9.12
C ILE A 116 8.48 13.52 -9.52
N GLY A 117 9.09 14.36 -8.69
CA GLY A 117 10.47 14.76 -8.89
C GLY A 117 11.41 13.61 -8.52
N TYR A 118 12.42 13.33 -9.35
CA TYR A 118 13.47 12.37 -9.02
C TYR A 118 14.40 12.92 -7.92
N GLY A 119 14.84 12.05 -6.99
CA GLY A 119 15.94 12.37 -6.05
C GLY A 119 15.55 12.72 -4.61
N TYR A 120 14.36 12.31 -4.14
CA TYR A 120 13.91 12.60 -2.77
C TYR A 120 13.75 11.32 -1.93
N GLY A 121 13.98 11.44 -0.60
CA GLY A 121 13.77 10.33 0.34
C GLY A 121 12.29 9.91 0.48
N PHE A 122 12.06 8.68 0.94
CA PHE A 122 10.76 7.98 0.99
C PHE A 122 9.57 8.81 1.50
N GLY A 123 9.73 9.57 2.60
CA GLY A 123 8.65 10.40 3.15
C GLY A 123 8.18 11.50 2.20
N ARG A 124 9.06 11.99 1.33
CA ARG A 124 8.73 13.05 0.36
C ARG A 124 7.98 12.53 -0.85
N ILE A 125 8.07 11.23 -1.18
CA ILE A 125 7.35 10.66 -2.33
C ILE A 125 5.84 10.63 -2.05
N ARG A 126 5.43 10.09 -0.90
CA ARG A 126 4.01 10.05 -0.51
C ARG A 126 3.41 11.46 -0.41
N ASP A 127 4.17 12.42 0.13
CA ASP A 127 3.76 13.84 0.17
C ASP A 127 3.66 14.48 -1.22
N GLN A 128 4.59 14.19 -2.13
CA GLN A 128 4.54 14.70 -3.51
C GLN A 128 3.37 14.10 -4.29
N LEU A 129 3.12 12.81 -4.11
CA LEU A 129 1.94 12.16 -4.66
C LEU A 129 0.67 12.82 -4.11
N ALA A 130 0.61 13.07 -2.80
CA ALA A 130 -0.55 13.71 -2.19
C ALA A 130 -0.78 15.11 -2.76
N ARG A 131 0.28 15.92 -2.91
CA ARG A 131 0.18 17.24 -3.56
C ARG A 131 -0.27 17.15 -5.02
N SER A 132 0.24 16.17 -5.76
CA SER A 132 -0.16 15.93 -7.16
C SER A 132 -1.64 15.61 -7.29
N PHE A 133 -2.23 14.98 -6.27
CA PHE A 133 -3.62 14.58 -6.28
C PHE A 133 -4.58 15.53 -5.56
N GLU A 134 -4.07 16.52 -4.84
CA GLU A 134 -4.87 17.36 -3.93
C GLU A 134 -6.02 18.08 -4.66
N ASN A 135 -5.76 18.56 -5.88
CA ASN A 135 -6.71 19.24 -6.75
C ASN A 135 -6.95 18.47 -8.06
N TYR A 136 -6.75 17.15 -8.05
CA TYR A 136 -6.88 16.35 -9.27
C TYR A 136 -8.34 16.33 -9.76
N PRO A 137 -8.59 16.58 -11.06
CA PRO A 137 -9.93 16.79 -11.61
C PRO A 137 -10.68 15.46 -11.85
N ASP A 138 -10.64 14.56 -10.86
CA ASP A 138 -11.35 13.29 -10.88
C ASP A 138 -12.44 13.29 -9.81
N ARG A 139 -13.69 13.33 -10.26
CA ARG A 139 -14.85 13.44 -9.38
C ARG A 139 -14.95 12.25 -8.43
N ILE A 140 -14.68 11.04 -8.92
CA ILE A 140 -14.76 9.81 -8.11
C ILE A 140 -13.69 9.87 -7.03
N LEU A 141 -12.47 10.31 -7.36
CA LEU A 141 -11.40 10.50 -6.38
C LEU A 141 -11.76 11.47 -5.27
N GLN A 142 -12.34 12.62 -5.61
CA GLN A 142 -12.72 13.59 -4.58
C GLN A 142 -13.87 13.07 -3.71
N GLU A 143 -14.83 12.34 -4.28
CA GLU A 143 -15.93 11.71 -3.53
C GLU A 143 -15.41 10.62 -2.57
N VAL A 144 -14.52 9.74 -3.05
CA VAL A 144 -13.88 8.69 -2.23
C VAL A 144 -13.08 9.30 -1.10
N ARG A 145 -12.22 10.27 -1.40
CA ARG A 145 -11.42 11.00 -0.40
C ARG A 145 -12.30 11.60 0.68
N LYS A 146 -13.39 12.27 0.29
CA LYS A 146 -14.32 12.91 1.21
C LYS A 146 -14.99 11.89 2.14
N LYS A 147 -15.42 10.75 1.60
CA LYS A 147 -16.09 9.68 2.36
C LYS A 147 -15.13 8.94 3.30
N LEU A 148 -13.90 8.67 2.86
CA LEU A 148 -12.88 8.04 3.71
C LEU A 148 -12.42 8.95 4.85
N GLY A 149 -12.49 10.28 4.64
CA GLY A 149 -12.12 11.29 5.61
C GLY A 149 -10.62 11.35 5.90
N GLY A 150 -10.19 12.42 6.60
CA GLY A 150 -8.80 12.62 7.01
C GLY A 150 -7.81 12.78 5.84
N ASN A 151 -6.52 12.53 6.11
CA ASN A 151 -5.44 12.63 5.13
C ASN A 151 -5.23 11.31 4.37
N ARG A 152 -6.28 10.83 3.69
CA ARG A 152 -6.33 9.52 3.00
C ARG A 152 -6.32 9.62 1.47
N LEU A 153 -5.73 10.70 0.96
CA LEU A 153 -5.74 10.95 -0.47
C LEU A 153 -5.06 9.81 -1.26
N ILE A 154 -3.91 9.34 -0.79
CA ILE A 154 -3.18 8.24 -1.43
C ILE A 154 -3.96 6.92 -1.35
N ASP A 155 -4.55 6.62 -0.19
CA ASP A 155 -5.36 5.41 -0.03
C ASP A 155 -6.59 5.44 -0.95
N SER A 156 -7.18 6.62 -1.17
CA SER A 156 -8.27 6.84 -2.14
C SER A 156 -7.82 6.55 -3.56
N VAL A 157 -6.60 6.99 -3.92
CA VAL A 157 -6.01 6.71 -5.23
C VAL A 157 -5.76 5.21 -5.44
N HIS A 158 -5.28 4.50 -4.42
CA HIS A 158 -5.08 3.05 -4.49
C HIS A 158 -6.39 2.31 -4.69
N LEU A 159 -7.42 2.67 -3.93
CA LEU A 159 -8.75 2.08 -4.06
C LEU A 159 -9.33 2.29 -5.46
N ILE A 160 -9.24 3.50 -6.01
CA ILE A 160 -9.75 3.76 -7.37
C ILE A 160 -8.93 3.01 -8.42
N THR A 161 -7.62 2.91 -8.22
CA THR A 161 -6.76 2.11 -9.11
C THR A 161 -7.15 0.65 -9.08
N ALA A 162 -7.42 0.09 -7.90
CA ALA A 162 -7.91 -1.28 -7.74
C ALA A 162 -9.24 -1.50 -8.45
N GLU A 163 -10.20 -0.58 -8.29
CA GLU A 163 -11.51 -0.69 -8.95
C GLU A 163 -11.42 -0.60 -10.47
N ARG A 164 -10.65 0.35 -11.00
CA ARG A 164 -10.42 0.49 -12.45
C ARG A 164 -9.80 -0.73 -13.08
N ASN A 165 -9.03 -1.48 -12.32
CA ASN A 165 -8.40 -2.73 -12.73
C ASN A 165 -9.22 -3.97 -12.32
N ALA A 166 -10.52 -3.79 -12.03
CA ALA A 166 -11.48 -4.85 -11.72
C ALA A 166 -11.05 -5.79 -10.59
N ALA A 167 -10.25 -5.30 -9.63
CA ALA A 167 -9.93 -6.06 -8.44
C ALA A 167 -11.22 -6.33 -7.66
N LYS A 168 -11.43 -7.58 -7.23
CA LYS A 168 -12.56 -7.91 -6.35
C LYS A 168 -12.29 -7.46 -4.92
N TYR A 169 -11.05 -7.62 -4.48
CA TYR A 169 -10.61 -7.31 -3.12
C TYR A 169 -9.43 -6.35 -3.11
N PHE A 170 -9.38 -5.51 -2.07
CA PHE A 170 -8.27 -4.64 -1.74
C PHE A 170 -7.63 -5.14 -0.44
N LEU A 171 -6.51 -5.84 -0.54
CA LEU A 171 -5.83 -6.45 0.60
C LEU A 171 -5.03 -5.39 1.34
N THR A 172 -5.37 -5.15 2.61
CA THR A 172 -4.74 -4.16 3.47
C THR A 172 -4.71 -4.63 4.93
N THR A 173 -3.78 -4.10 5.73
CA THR A 173 -3.78 -4.26 7.19
C THR A 173 -4.31 -3.01 7.92
N ASP A 174 -4.69 -1.95 7.19
CA ASP A 174 -5.25 -0.75 7.79
C ASP A 174 -6.72 -0.95 8.20
N GLN A 175 -6.93 -1.33 9.46
CA GLN A 175 -8.27 -1.47 10.03
C GLN A 175 -9.08 -0.17 9.94
N LYS A 176 -8.44 0.99 10.09
CA LYS A 176 -9.17 2.26 10.03
C LYS A 176 -9.65 2.56 8.61
N LEU A 177 -8.93 2.10 7.59
CA LEU A 177 -9.37 2.18 6.19
C LEU A 177 -10.61 1.31 5.98
N ILE A 178 -10.52 0.04 6.41
CA ILE A 178 -11.62 -0.93 6.33
C ILE A 178 -12.86 -0.41 7.06
N ASP A 179 -12.71 0.11 8.28
CA ASP A 179 -13.82 0.62 9.08
C ASP A 179 -14.46 1.87 8.47
N ALA A 180 -13.71 2.70 7.77
CA ALA A 180 -14.27 3.84 7.04
C ALA A 180 -15.03 3.37 5.80
N PHE A 181 -14.47 2.42 5.05
CA PHE A 181 -15.11 1.86 3.87
C PHE A 181 -16.42 1.14 4.21
N ARG A 182 -16.47 0.39 5.32
CA ARG A 182 -17.68 -0.31 5.79
C ARG A 182 -18.84 0.60 6.15
N ARG A 183 -18.57 1.86 6.48
CA ARG A 183 -19.63 2.86 6.72
C ARG A 183 -20.24 3.37 5.41
N GLU A 184 -19.53 3.19 4.29
CA GLU A 184 -19.88 3.70 2.97
C GLU A 184 -19.72 2.58 1.90
N PRO A 185 -20.41 1.43 2.05
CA PRO A 185 -20.15 0.22 1.24
C PRO A 185 -20.44 0.41 -0.26
N ASP A 186 -21.32 1.34 -0.62
CA ASP A 186 -21.70 1.61 -2.02
C ASP A 186 -20.74 2.59 -2.72
N MET A 187 -19.64 2.98 -2.06
CA MET A 187 -18.69 3.95 -2.60
C MET A 187 -17.92 3.42 -3.81
N LEU A 188 -17.49 2.16 -3.77
CA LEU A 188 -16.75 1.49 -4.84
C LEU A 188 -17.20 0.02 -4.90
N LYS A 189 -17.03 -0.63 -6.06
CA LYS A 189 -17.38 -2.05 -6.23
C LYS A 189 -16.36 -3.03 -5.62
N ILE A 190 -15.25 -2.50 -5.10
CA ILE A 190 -14.17 -3.29 -4.50
C ILE A 190 -14.36 -3.42 -2.99
N TRP A 191 -13.85 -4.49 -2.41
CA TRP A 191 -13.95 -4.72 -0.97
C TRP A 191 -12.58 -4.71 -0.28
N PRO A 192 -12.28 -3.71 0.56
CA PRO A 192 -11.14 -3.75 1.46
C PRO A 192 -11.28 -4.88 2.47
N VAL A 193 -10.24 -5.69 2.59
CA VAL A 193 -10.23 -6.89 3.44
C VAL A 193 -8.90 -7.04 4.16
N LEU A 194 -8.97 -7.55 5.38
CA LEU A 194 -7.81 -8.10 6.08
C LEU A 194 -7.37 -9.43 5.45
N PRO A 195 -6.11 -9.87 5.67
CA PRO A 195 -5.65 -11.20 5.28
C PRO A 195 -6.57 -12.35 5.71
N SER A 196 -7.04 -12.34 6.96
CA SER A 196 -7.96 -13.35 7.50
C SER A 196 -9.31 -13.37 6.79
N GLU A 197 -9.83 -12.20 6.42
CA GLU A 197 -11.10 -12.02 5.72
C GLU A 197 -11.00 -12.49 4.27
N LEU A 198 -9.88 -12.20 3.59
CA LEU A 198 -9.63 -12.70 2.24
C LEU A 198 -9.64 -14.23 2.22
N LEU A 199 -8.90 -14.88 3.12
CA LEU A 199 -8.86 -16.35 3.18
C LEU A 199 -10.25 -16.94 3.45
N ARG A 200 -11.01 -16.38 4.39
CA ARG A 200 -12.40 -16.81 4.67
C ARG A 200 -13.29 -16.70 3.44
N ASN A 201 -13.21 -15.59 2.72
CA ASN A 201 -14.00 -15.34 1.51
C ASN A 201 -13.66 -16.32 0.38
N LEU A 202 -12.39 -16.73 0.27
CA LEU A 202 -11.94 -17.73 -0.70
C LEU A 202 -12.47 -19.13 -0.37
N HIS A 203 -12.55 -19.49 0.92
CA HIS A 203 -13.17 -20.75 1.35
C HIS A 203 -14.67 -20.81 1.04
N ASN A 204 -15.39 -19.71 1.27
CA ASN A 204 -16.84 -19.63 1.01
C ASN A 204 -17.21 -19.53 -0.47
N SER A 205 -16.23 -19.29 -1.35
CA SER A 205 -16.43 -19.21 -2.80
C SER A 205 -16.13 -20.54 -3.52
N CYS A 206 -15.75 -21.59 -2.77
CA CYS A 206 -15.57 -22.96 -3.27
C CYS A 206 -16.84 -23.76 -3.06
#